data_AF-A0A3M1FUN7-F1
#
_entry.id   AF-A0A3M1FUN7-F1
#
_cell.length_a   1.000
_cell.length_b   1.000
_cell.length_c   1.000
_cell.angle_alpha   90.00
_cell.angle_beta   90.00
_cell.angle_gamma   90.00
#
_symmetry.space_group_name_H-M   'P 1'
#
loop_
_entity.id
_entity.type
_entity.pdbx_description
1 polymer ?
#
loop_
_entity_poly.entity_id
_entity_poly.type
_entity_poly.pdbx_seq_one_letter_code
_entity_poly.pdbx_strand_id
1 'polypeptide(L)'
;MRNHVVHELGHAFNGRYSGAPMDALYQKFGTGREWLCPNPQGGGLLWQQNPAKTPSEVWADTFLGWVLRCHQDNDVGRDVTAWMDDYVHTVISEK
;
A
#
# COMPACT_ATOMS: atom_id res chain seq x y z
N MET A 1 10.97 -9.95 10.33
CA MET A 1 11.68 -8.84 9.66
C MET A 1 11.96 -9.12 8.17
N ARG A 2 11.00 -9.65 7.38
CA ARG A 2 11.19 -9.84 5.91
C ARG A 2 10.45 -8.82 5.04
N ASN A 3 9.43 -8.15 5.60
CA ASN A 3 8.54 -7.29 4.81
C ASN A 3 9.05 -5.85 4.63
N HIS A 4 10.16 -5.48 5.29
CA HIS A 4 10.76 -4.15 5.17
C HIS A 4 11.23 -3.84 3.75
N VAL A 5 11.87 -4.80 3.06
CA VAL A 5 12.43 -4.55 1.71
C VAL A 5 11.35 -4.12 0.72
N VAL A 6 10.17 -4.74 0.77
CA VAL A 6 9.07 -4.43 -0.13
C VAL A 6 8.40 -3.09 0.25
N HIS A 7 8.33 -2.77 1.55
CA HIS A 7 7.90 -1.45 2.01
C HIS A 7 8.84 -0.33 1.48
N GLU A 8 10.16 -0.49 1.63
CA GLU A 8 11.15 0.45 1.09
C GLU A 8 11.09 0.52 -0.44
N LEU A 9 10.80 -0.59 -1.12
CA LEU A 9 10.55 -0.59 -2.56
C LEU A 9 9.31 0.24 -2.92
N GLY A 10 8.27 0.22 -2.07
CA GLY A 10 7.11 1.10 -2.19
C GLY A 10 7.51 2.58 -2.14
N HIS A 11 8.40 2.97 -1.22
CA HIS A 11 8.97 4.32 -1.20
C HIS A 11 9.79 4.63 -2.45
N ALA A 12 10.65 3.72 -2.90
CA ALA A 12 11.45 3.91 -4.10
C ALA A 12 10.57 4.07 -5.36
N PHE A 13 9.50 3.28 -5.46
CA PHE A 13 8.49 3.41 -6.51
C PHE A 13 7.85 4.80 -6.44
N ASN A 14 7.37 5.22 -5.27
CA ASN A 14 6.79 6.56 -5.08
C ASN A 14 7.76 7.67 -5.51
N GLY A 15 9.04 7.57 -5.10
CA GLY A 15 10.10 8.51 -5.45
C GLY A 15 10.41 8.56 -6.94
N ARG A 16 10.35 7.42 -7.65
CA ARG A 16 10.54 7.37 -9.11
C ARG A 16 9.47 8.17 -9.87
N TYR A 17 8.31 8.36 -9.28
CA TYR A 17 7.18 9.10 -9.85
C TYR A 17 6.89 10.41 -9.10
N SER A 18 7.89 10.95 -8.39
CA SER A 18 7.83 12.26 -7.73
C SER A 18 6.63 12.43 -6.77
N GLY A 19 6.18 11.34 -6.13
CA GLY A 19 5.05 11.39 -5.20
C GLY A 19 3.65 11.20 -5.80
N ALA A 20 3.52 11.15 -7.14
CA ALA A 20 2.22 10.97 -7.78
C ALA A 20 1.43 9.72 -7.27
N PRO A 21 2.08 8.57 -6.98
CA PRO A 21 1.37 7.40 -6.44
C PRO A 21 0.74 7.63 -5.07
N MET A 22 1.48 8.22 -4.13
CA MET A 22 0.93 8.52 -2.80
C MET A 22 -0.18 9.57 -2.86
N ASP A 23 -0.06 10.57 -3.74
CA ASP A 23 -1.07 11.62 -3.91
C ASP A 23 -2.37 11.03 -4.47
N ALA A 24 -2.27 10.16 -5.47
CA ALA A 24 -3.42 9.47 -6.05
C ALA A 24 -4.12 8.55 -5.06
N LEU A 25 -3.35 7.77 -4.27
CA LEU A 25 -3.91 6.94 -3.20
C LEU A 25 -4.61 7.82 -2.16
N TYR A 26 -3.97 8.89 -1.71
CA TYR A 26 -4.51 9.80 -0.70
C TYR A 26 -5.79 10.49 -1.19
N GLN A 27 -5.84 10.93 -2.44
CA GLN A 27 -7.03 11.54 -3.02
C GLN A 27 -8.22 10.57 -3.03
N LYS A 28 -7.97 9.27 -3.25
CA LYS A 28 -9.03 8.26 -3.35
C LYS A 28 -9.45 7.67 -2.01
N PHE A 29 -8.51 7.43 -1.10
CA PHE A 29 -8.74 6.67 0.14
C PHE A 29 -8.29 7.39 1.43
N GLY A 30 -7.68 8.58 1.32
CA GLY A 30 -7.18 9.34 2.46
C GLY A 30 -5.96 8.70 3.16
N THR A 31 -5.83 8.94 4.46
CA THR A 31 -4.81 8.29 5.33
C THR A 31 -5.34 7.06 6.06
N GLY A 32 -6.48 6.53 5.59
CA GLY A 32 -7.06 5.29 6.08
C GLY A 32 -6.04 4.15 6.06
N ARG A 33 -6.28 3.17 6.91
CA ARG A 33 -5.39 1.99 7.07
C ARG A 33 -6.20 0.71 7.26
N GLU A 34 -7.50 0.76 7.00
CA GLU A 34 -8.47 -0.32 7.25
C GLU A 34 -8.29 -1.50 6.29
N TRP A 35 -7.65 -1.27 5.14
CA TRP A 35 -7.32 -2.30 4.16
C TRP A 35 -6.03 -3.06 4.47
N LEU A 36 -5.25 -2.60 5.45
CA LEU A 36 -3.90 -3.14 5.65
C LEU A 36 -3.93 -4.55 6.22
N CYS A 37 -2.89 -5.29 5.86
CA CYS A 37 -2.89 -6.74 5.93
C CYS A 37 -3.01 -7.26 7.36
N PRO A 38 -4.03 -8.08 7.66
CA PRO A 38 -4.23 -8.61 9.00
C PRO A 38 -3.20 -9.69 9.32
N ASN A 39 -2.83 -9.81 10.59
CA ASN A 39 -2.00 -10.92 11.03
C ASN A 39 -2.82 -12.23 11.02
N PRO A 40 -2.45 -13.26 10.23
CA PRO A 40 -3.20 -14.52 10.16
C PRO A 40 -3.11 -15.33 11.46
N GLN A 41 -2.12 -15.08 12.32
CA GLN A 41 -2.05 -15.68 13.66
C GLN A 41 -2.94 -14.97 14.70
N GLY A 42 -3.69 -13.95 14.29
CA GLY A 42 -4.55 -13.13 15.14
C GLY A 42 -3.82 -11.97 15.80
N GLY A 43 -4.57 -10.90 16.07
CA GLY A 43 -4.07 -9.68 16.71
C GLY A 43 -3.24 -8.79 15.78
N GLY A 44 -3.81 -7.65 15.39
CA GLY A 44 -3.09 -6.59 14.67
C GLY A 44 -2.78 -6.91 13.21
N LEU A 45 -1.73 -6.28 12.71
CA LEU A 45 -1.32 -6.31 11.31
C LEU A 45 -0.13 -7.24 11.10
N LEU A 46 -0.01 -7.81 9.90
CA LEU A 46 1.04 -8.76 9.53
C LEU A 46 2.47 -8.18 9.71
N TRP A 47 2.62 -6.86 9.65
CA TRP A 47 3.88 -6.17 9.92
C TRP A 47 3.68 -4.98 10.84
N GLN A 48 4.78 -4.57 11.48
CA GLN A 48 4.83 -3.34 12.25
C GLN A 48 4.86 -2.14 11.30
N GLN A 49 3.88 -1.26 11.44
CA GLN A 49 3.79 -0.04 10.65
C GLN A 49 4.63 1.08 11.26
N ASN A 50 5.04 2.02 10.42
CA ASN A 50 5.55 3.29 10.88
C ASN A 50 4.44 4.07 11.61
N PRO A 51 4.69 4.58 12.84
CA PRO A 51 3.71 5.35 13.61
C PRO A 51 3.36 6.71 12.99
N ALA A 52 4.18 7.26 12.09
CA ALA A 52 4.02 8.61 11.56
C ALA A 52 2.79 8.81 10.66
N LYS A 53 2.17 7.73 10.15
CA LYS A 53 0.97 7.74 9.28
C LYS A 53 0.99 8.76 8.13
N THR A 54 2.17 9.09 7.59
CA THR A 54 2.28 10.03 6.46
C THR A 54 1.74 9.40 5.17
N PRO A 55 1.32 10.19 4.17
CA PRO A 55 0.86 9.63 2.89
C PRO A 55 1.88 8.69 2.23
N SER A 56 3.18 9.03 2.30
CA SER A 56 4.26 8.17 1.77
C SER A 56 4.33 6.81 2.49
N GLU A 57 4.16 6.80 3.81
CA GLU A 57 4.15 5.58 4.63
C GLU A 57 2.90 4.74 4.37
N VAL A 58 1.74 5.39 4.28
CA VAL A 58 0.47 4.72 3.91
C VAL A 58 0.60 4.08 2.51
N TRP A 59 1.23 4.79 1.56
CA TRP A 59 1.52 4.22 0.24
C TRP A 59 2.44 3.00 0.34
N ALA A 60 3.56 3.08 1.06
CA ALA A 60 4.50 1.97 1.19
C ALA A 60 3.88 0.73 1.87
N ASP A 61 3.07 0.94 2.91
CA ASP A 61 2.29 -0.13 3.55
C ASP A 61 1.26 -0.75 2.60
N THR A 62 0.57 0.07 1.80
CA THR A 62 -0.41 -0.39 0.80
C THR A 62 0.27 -1.15 -0.33
N PHE A 63 1.41 -0.67 -0.80
CA PHE A 63 2.23 -1.33 -1.81
C PHE A 63 2.67 -2.73 -1.34
N LEU A 64 3.15 -2.82 -0.10
CA LEU A 64 3.49 -4.10 0.53
C LEU A 64 2.29 -5.05 0.59
N GLY A 65 1.12 -4.57 1.02
CA GLY A 65 -0.11 -5.37 1.06
C GLY A 65 -0.54 -5.88 -0.32
N TRP A 66 -0.38 -5.05 -1.35
CA TRP A 66 -0.66 -5.43 -2.74
C TRP A 66 0.31 -6.50 -3.26
N VAL A 67 1.62 -6.34 -3.08
CA VAL A 67 2.63 -7.33 -3.50
C VAL A 67 2.40 -8.68 -2.82
N LEU A 68 2.05 -8.67 -1.54
CA LEU A 68 1.77 -9.88 -0.76
C LEU A 68 0.35 -10.43 -0.94
N ARG A 69 -0.50 -9.76 -1.74
CA ARG A 69 -1.92 -10.12 -1.97
C ARG A 69 -2.68 -10.35 -0.65
N CYS A 70 -2.51 -9.45 0.31
CA CYS A 70 -3.01 -9.67 1.66
C CYS A 70 -3.75 -8.48 2.28
N HIS A 71 -4.22 -7.52 1.48
CA HIS A 71 -5.20 -6.55 1.98
C HIS A 71 -6.42 -7.25 2.61
N GLN A 72 -7.08 -6.57 3.54
CA GLN A 72 -8.25 -7.13 4.22
C GLN A 72 -9.34 -7.56 3.21
N ASP A 73 -9.99 -8.68 3.50
CA ASP A 73 -11.14 -9.16 2.71
C ASP A 73 -12.44 -8.45 3.14
N ASN A 74 -12.44 -7.13 3.01
CA ASN A 74 -13.60 -6.25 3.19
C ASN A 74 -13.74 -5.35 1.95
N ASP A 75 -14.82 -4.57 1.88
CA ASP A 75 -15.09 -3.74 0.70
C ASP A 75 -13.93 -2.79 0.38
N VAL A 76 -13.39 -2.10 1.39
CA VAL A 76 -12.28 -1.17 1.21
C VAL A 76 -10.99 -1.88 0.76
N GLY A 77 -10.67 -3.03 1.33
CA GLY A 77 -9.47 -3.79 0.96
C GLY A 77 -9.54 -4.38 -0.45
N ARG A 78 -10.73 -4.81 -0.89
CA ARG A 78 -10.97 -5.21 -2.28
C ARG A 78 -10.85 -4.02 -3.24
N ASP A 79 -11.43 -2.88 -2.90
CA ASP A 79 -11.37 -1.65 -3.71
C ASP A 79 -9.93 -1.12 -3.86
N VAL A 80 -9.16 -1.11 -2.76
CA VAL A 80 -7.74 -0.70 -2.80
C VAL A 80 -6.91 -1.68 -3.61
N THR A 81 -7.17 -2.98 -3.49
CA THR A 81 -6.45 -4.00 -4.29
C THR A 81 -6.73 -3.84 -5.78
N ALA A 82 -8.01 -3.70 -6.17
CA ALA A 82 -8.38 -3.47 -7.56
C ALA A 82 -7.80 -2.16 -8.11
N TRP A 83 -7.80 -1.09 -7.30
CA TRP A 83 -7.18 0.16 -7.70
C TRP A 83 -5.66 0.05 -7.86
N MET A 84 -4.97 -0.68 -6.98
CA MET A 84 -3.52 -0.92 -7.11
C MET A 84 -3.19 -1.73 -8.36
N ASP A 85 -3.98 -2.77 -8.66
CA ASP A 85 -3.85 -3.55 -9.89
C ASP A 85 -3.98 -2.65 -11.12
N ASP A 86 -4.99 -1.78 -11.19
CA ASP A 86 -5.18 -0.85 -12.30
C ASP A 86 -4.08 0.23 -12.39
N TYR A 87 -3.81 0.91 -11.28
CA TYR A 87 -2.89 2.06 -11.24
C TYR A 87 -1.44 1.64 -11.53
N VAL A 88 -0.93 0.62 -10.84
CA VAL A 88 0.47 0.20 -11.00
C VAL A 88 0.70 -0.37 -12.40
N HIS A 89 -0.26 -1.13 -12.95
CA HIS A 89 -0.17 -1.61 -14.33
C HIS A 89 -0.14 -0.47 -15.35
N THR A 90 -1.02 0.52 -15.19
CA THR A 90 -1.07 1.69 -16.09
C THR A 90 0.25 2.48 -16.04
N VAL A 91 0.71 2.82 -14.84
CA VAL A 91 1.91 3.64 -14.61
C VAL A 91 3.22 2.96 -15.06
N ILE A 92 3.24 1.63 -15.11
CA ILE A 92 4.37 0.86 -15.68
C ILE A 92 4.26 0.78 -17.21
N SER A 93 3.05 0.68 -17.76
CA SER A 93 2.81 0.48 -19.20
C SER A 93 2.96 1.76 -20.04
N GLU A 94 2.89 2.94 -19.42
CA GLU A 94 3.09 4.24 -20.10
C GLU A 94 4.58 4.60 -20.31
N LYS A 95 5.50 3.63 -20.19
CA LYS A 95 6.94 3.78 -20.44
C LYS A 95 7.41 2.85 -21.55
#